data_AF-A0AAU9ULK7-F1
#
_entry.id   AF-A0AAU9ULK7-F1
#
_cell.length_a   1.000
_cell.length_b   1.000
_cell.length_c   1.000
_cell.angle_alpha   90.00
_cell.angle_beta   90.00
_cell.angle_gamma   90.00
#
_symmetry.space_group_name_H-M   'P 1'
#
loop_
_entity.id
_entity.type
_entity.pdbx_description
1 polymer ?
#
loop_
_entity_poly.entity_id
_entity_poly.type
_entity_poly.pdbx_seq_one_letter_code
_entity_poly.pdbx_strand_id
1 'polypeptide(L)'
;MRQWNQETRFLDYVKQYAKTFKAVCMAAKSNYINDKIINSDNKVKCTWNIINSICGKRNKQTIPIELNINGTVVSSDDKLANVFETFFDKIPIDLTSRLNSSSTNSTQLLKNNVSKCNVDFSFSQVDSLDVLKAFKSLNIKKNQ
;
A
#
# COMPACT_ATOMS: atom_id res chain seq x y z
N MET A 1 -31.61 11.60 -45.75
CA MET A 1 -30.88 11.97 -44.51
C MET A 1 -31.85 11.88 -43.35
N ARG A 2 -31.51 11.21 -42.24
CA ARG A 2 -32.38 11.21 -41.04
C ARG A 2 -32.32 12.61 -40.44
N GLN A 3 -33.44 13.34 -40.48
CA GLN A 3 -33.57 14.59 -39.74
C GLN A 3 -33.98 14.24 -38.31
N TRP A 4 -33.14 14.62 -37.35
CA TRP A 4 -33.41 14.42 -35.93
C TRP A 4 -34.20 15.61 -35.38
N ASN A 5 -35.11 15.35 -34.45
CA ASN A 5 -35.83 16.43 -33.79
C ASN A 5 -34.87 17.25 -32.92
N GLN A 6 -34.69 18.53 -33.28
CA GLN A 6 -33.77 19.48 -32.62
C GLN A 6 -34.47 20.35 -31.57
N GLU A 7 -35.77 20.12 -31.31
CA GLU A 7 -36.50 20.88 -30.30
C GLU A 7 -35.87 20.68 -28.91
N THR A 8 -35.55 21.78 -28.22
CA THR A 8 -34.85 21.77 -26.93
C THR A 8 -35.57 20.91 -25.89
N ARG A 9 -36.91 20.96 -25.87
CA ARG A 9 -37.76 20.13 -24.98
C ARG A 9 -37.59 18.64 -25.23
N PHE A 10 -37.52 18.23 -26.50
CA PHE A 10 -37.33 16.83 -26.88
C PHE A 10 -35.93 16.34 -26.49
N LEU A 11 -34.90 17.15 -26.72
CA LEU A 11 -33.53 16.81 -26.33
C LEU A 11 -33.38 16.66 -24.81
N ASP A 12 -34.00 17.53 -24.03
CA ASP A 12 -33.96 17.46 -22.56
C ASP A 12 -34.74 16.26 -22.02
N TYR A 13 -35.89 15.93 -22.62
CA TYR A 13 -36.61 14.69 -22.33
C TYR A 13 -35.75 13.45 -22.57
N VAL A 14 -35.08 13.36 -23.73
CA VAL A 14 -34.21 12.22 -24.05
C VAL A 14 -33.04 12.12 -23.07
N LYS A 15 -32.42 13.24 -22.69
CA LYS A 15 -31.35 13.25 -21.67
C LYS A 15 -31.87 12.75 -20.31
N GLN A 16 -33.03 13.21 -19.89
CA GLN A 16 -33.62 12.81 -18.61
C GLN A 16 -34.01 11.32 -18.61
N TYR A 17 -34.55 10.83 -19.72
CA TYR A 17 -34.84 9.41 -19.91
C TYR A 17 -33.56 8.58 -19.89
N ALA A 18 -32.52 8.96 -20.63
CA ALA A 18 -31.24 8.26 -20.63
C ALA A 18 -30.60 8.21 -19.23
N LYS A 19 -30.69 9.30 -18.46
CA LYS A 19 -30.25 9.35 -17.07
C LYS A 19 -31.03 8.35 -16.21
N THR A 20 -32.35 8.34 -16.33
CA THR A 20 -33.24 7.44 -15.59
C THR A 20 -32.97 5.98 -15.94
N PHE A 21 -32.87 5.67 -17.24
CA PHE A 21 -32.54 4.35 -17.74
C PHE A 21 -31.20 3.84 -17.17
N LYS A 22 -30.16 4.68 -17.20
CA LYS A 22 -28.86 4.33 -16.62
C LYS A 22 -28.98 4.06 -15.11
N ALA A 23 -29.76 4.86 -14.38
CA ALA A 23 -30.00 4.66 -12.95
C ALA A 23 -30.71 3.32 -12.67
N VAL A 24 -31.75 3.00 -13.44
CA VAL A 24 -32.47 1.72 -13.34
C VAL A 24 -31.55 0.55 -13.65
N CYS A 25 -30.72 0.62 -14.70
CA CYS A 25 -29.76 -0.43 -15.02
C CYS A 25 -28.72 -0.63 -13.90
N MET A 26 -28.24 0.45 -13.27
CA MET A 26 -27.31 0.33 -12.14
C MET A 26 -27.98 -0.31 -10.92
N ALA A 27 -29.21 0.09 -10.60
CA ALA A 27 -29.98 -0.49 -9.51
C ALA A 27 -30.25 -1.98 -9.73
N ALA A 28 -30.68 -2.37 -10.93
CA ALA A 28 -30.93 -3.77 -11.28
C ALA A 28 -29.66 -4.64 -11.15
N LYS A 29 -28.50 -4.13 -11.63
CA LYS A 29 -27.21 -4.84 -11.48
C LYS A 29 -26.80 -4.98 -10.01
N SER A 30 -26.99 -3.93 -9.21
CA SER A 30 -26.71 -3.94 -7.78
C SER A 30 -27.55 -4.99 -7.05
N ASN A 31 -28.85 -5.00 -7.32
CA ASN A 31 -29.78 -5.98 -6.72
C ASN A 31 -29.39 -7.41 -7.09
N TYR A 32 -29.09 -7.67 -8.37
CA TYR A 32 -28.63 -8.99 -8.81
C TYR A 32 -27.36 -9.46 -8.05
N ILE A 33 -26.37 -8.59 -7.88
CA ILE A 33 -25.13 -8.92 -7.15
C ILE A 33 -25.45 -9.19 -5.67
N ASN A 34 -26.28 -8.35 -5.04
CA ASN A 34 -26.69 -8.53 -3.66
C ASN A 34 -27.43 -9.85 -3.45
N ASP A 35 -28.43 -10.14 -4.28
CA ASP A 35 -29.20 -11.38 -4.20
C ASP A 35 -28.29 -12.60 -4.40
N LYS A 36 -27.34 -12.53 -5.33
CA LYS A 36 -26.37 -13.60 -5.57
C LYS A 36 -25.44 -13.84 -4.38
N ILE A 37 -25.05 -12.79 -3.64
CA ILE A 37 -24.22 -12.93 -2.45
C ILE A 37 -25.05 -13.49 -1.29
N ILE A 38 -26.23 -12.93 -1.04
CA ILE A 38 -27.12 -13.32 0.07
C ILE A 38 -27.50 -14.81 -0.04
N ASN A 39 -27.86 -15.25 -1.24
CA ASN A 39 -28.31 -16.62 -1.52
C ASN A 39 -27.14 -17.61 -1.73
N SER A 40 -25.89 -17.20 -1.54
CA SER A 40 -24.74 -18.12 -1.67
C SER A 40 -24.43 -18.84 -0.36
N ASP A 41 -24.02 -20.11 -0.48
CA ASP A 41 -23.60 -20.94 0.66
C ASP A 41 -22.43 -20.31 1.42
N ASN A 42 -21.47 -19.73 0.68
CA ASN A 42 -20.33 -19.02 1.24
C ASN A 42 -20.25 -17.59 0.67
N LYS A 43 -20.75 -16.64 1.46
CA LYS A 43 -20.84 -15.21 1.13
C LYS A 43 -19.47 -14.61 0.81
N VAL A 44 -18.47 -14.89 1.64
CA VAL A 44 -17.09 -14.38 1.47
C VAL A 44 -16.49 -14.87 0.15
N LYS A 45 -16.60 -16.17 -0.14
CA LYS A 45 -16.09 -16.75 -1.39
C LYS A 45 -16.84 -16.21 -2.61
N CYS A 46 -18.17 -16.07 -2.52
CA CYS A 46 -19.00 -15.51 -3.59
C CYS A 46 -18.60 -14.06 -3.90
N THR A 47 -18.44 -13.21 -2.88
CA THR A 47 -17.98 -11.83 -3.03
C THR A 47 -16.61 -11.77 -3.72
N TRP A 48 -15.64 -12.57 -3.27
CA TRP A 48 -14.32 -12.62 -3.91
C TRP A 48 -14.37 -13.11 -5.36
N ASN A 49 -15.22 -14.09 -5.68
CA ASN A 49 -15.42 -14.55 -7.04
C ASN A 49 -15.99 -13.44 -7.95
N ILE A 50 -16.95 -12.66 -7.45
CA ILE A 50 -17.52 -11.53 -8.19
C ILE A 50 -16.44 -10.46 -8.43
N ILE A 51 -15.69 -10.08 -7.41
CA ILE A 51 -14.58 -9.12 -7.53
C ILE A 51 -13.55 -9.61 -8.56
N ASN A 52 -13.12 -10.88 -8.46
CA ASN A 52 -12.15 -11.47 -9.38
C ASN A 52 -12.66 -11.52 -10.83
N SER A 53 -13.97 -11.69 -11.03
CA SER A 53 -14.58 -11.67 -12.36
C SER A 53 -14.58 -10.27 -12.99
N ILE A 54 -14.69 -9.22 -12.18
CA ILE A 54 -14.73 -7.82 -12.62
C ILE A 54 -13.31 -7.26 -12.82
N CYS A 55 -12.43 -7.50 -11.86
CA CYS A 55 -11.05 -7.01 -11.90
C CYS A 55 -10.18 -7.74 -12.94
N GLY A 56 -10.66 -8.88 -13.46
CA GLY A 56 -9.89 -9.75 -14.34
C GLY A 56 -8.78 -10.49 -13.57
N LYS A 57 -8.37 -11.65 -14.10
CA LYS A 57 -7.12 -12.27 -13.67
C LYS A 57 -6.00 -11.44 -14.29
N ARG A 58 -5.22 -10.70 -13.50
CA ARG A 58 -3.91 -10.24 -13.98
C ARG A 58 -3.16 -11.50 -14.39
N ASN A 59 -2.85 -11.61 -15.69
CA ASN A 59 -1.82 -12.54 -16.11
C ASN A 59 -0.59 -12.20 -15.27
N LYS A 60 -0.07 -13.17 -14.51
CA LYS A 60 1.22 -13.02 -13.86
C LYS A 60 2.22 -12.81 -15.00
N GLN A 61 2.48 -11.55 -15.34
CA GLN A 61 3.66 -11.23 -16.11
C GLN A 61 4.78 -11.44 -15.11
N THR A 62 5.41 -12.61 -15.17
CA THR A 62 6.69 -12.83 -14.52
C THR A 62 7.66 -11.90 -15.23
N ILE A 63 7.84 -10.70 -14.70
CA ILE A 63 8.89 -9.79 -15.17
C ILE A 63 10.18 -10.40 -14.63
N PRO A 64 11.06 -10.95 -15.48
CA PRO A 64 12.33 -11.46 -15.00
C PRO A 64 13.12 -10.29 -14.41
N ILE A 65 13.50 -10.42 -13.14
CA ILE A 65 14.35 -9.43 -12.48
C ILE A 65 15.79 -9.84 -12.77
N GLU A 66 16.52 -8.99 -13.48
CA GLU A 66 17.93 -9.23 -13.81
C GLU A 66 18.79 -8.14 -13.19
N LEU A 67 19.88 -8.54 -12.56
CA LEU A 67 20.89 -7.65 -11.99
C LEU A 67 22.21 -7.86 -12.71
N ASN A 68 22.79 -6.77 -13.22
CA ASN A 68 24.15 -6.79 -13.74
C ASN A 68 25.11 -6.35 -12.62
N ILE A 69 25.96 -7.27 -12.18
CA ILE A 69 26.96 -7.03 -11.15
C ILE A 69 28.31 -7.34 -11.76
N ASN A 70 29.17 -6.32 -11.86
CA ASN A 70 30.52 -6.45 -12.40
C ASN A 70 30.57 -7.12 -13.79
N GLY A 71 29.59 -6.86 -14.66
CA GLY A 71 29.50 -7.43 -16.00
C GLY A 71 28.85 -8.83 -16.07
N THR A 72 28.48 -9.42 -14.94
CA THR A 72 27.74 -10.69 -14.89
C THR A 72 26.26 -10.43 -14.67
N VAL A 73 25.42 -10.93 -15.59
CA VAL A 73 23.95 -10.86 -15.46
C VAL A 73 23.46 -12.02 -14.61
N VAL A 74 22.76 -11.69 -13.53
CA VAL A 74 22.14 -12.65 -12.61
C VAL A 74 20.63 -12.47 -12.68
N SER A 75 19.93 -13.52 -13.10
CA SER A 75 18.45 -13.51 -13.30
C SER A 75 17.71 -14.59 -12.51
N SER A 76 18.42 -15.37 -11.69
CA SER A 76 17.84 -16.46 -10.89
C SER A 76 17.49 -15.95 -9.49
N ASP A 77 16.25 -16.16 -9.05
CA ASP A 77 15.72 -15.67 -7.77
C ASP A 77 16.63 -16.00 -6.57
N ASP A 78 17.10 -17.24 -6.46
CA ASP A 78 18.00 -17.67 -5.37
C ASP A 78 19.34 -16.91 -5.42
N LYS A 79 19.87 -16.71 -6.62
CA LYS A 79 21.13 -15.97 -6.81
C LYS A 79 20.94 -14.48 -6.53
N LEU A 80 19.81 -13.90 -6.92
CA LEU A 80 19.46 -12.51 -6.59
C LEU A 80 19.32 -12.32 -5.08
N ALA A 81 18.64 -13.23 -4.39
CA ALA A 81 18.48 -13.19 -2.94
C ALA A 81 19.84 -13.20 -2.24
N ASN A 82 20.72 -14.13 -2.63
CA ASN A 82 22.07 -14.23 -2.08
C ASN A 82 22.92 -12.98 -2.36
N VAL A 83 22.77 -12.39 -3.55
CA VAL A 83 23.42 -11.12 -3.89
C VAL A 83 22.96 -10.01 -2.95
N PHE A 84 21.64 -9.87 -2.77
CA PHE A 84 21.09 -8.81 -1.91
C PHE A 84 21.50 -9.02 -0.46
N GLU A 85 21.42 -10.25 0.04
CA GLU A 85 21.89 -10.62 1.38
C GLU A 85 23.36 -10.22 1.56
N THR A 86 24.23 -10.67 0.65
CA THR A 86 25.65 -10.35 0.70
C THR A 86 25.92 -8.85 0.64
N PHE A 87 25.16 -8.12 -0.18
CA PHE A 87 25.30 -6.68 -0.32
C PHE A 87 24.93 -5.97 0.98
N PHE A 88 23.73 -6.23 1.52
CA PHE A 88 23.26 -5.54 2.72
C PHE A 88 23.98 -5.96 4.00
N ASP A 89 24.53 -7.18 4.06
CA ASP A 89 25.41 -7.61 5.15
C ASP A 89 26.78 -6.90 5.12
N LYS A 90 27.35 -6.71 3.93
CA LYS A 90 28.71 -6.15 3.78
C LYS A 90 28.76 -4.63 3.73
N ILE A 91 27.68 -3.96 3.29
CA ILE A 91 27.60 -2.49 3.21
C ILE A 91 28.06 -1.81 4.51
N PRO A 92 27.51 -2.14 5.70
CA PRO A 92 27.89 -1.45 6.92
C PRO A 92 29.38 -1.56 7.22
N ILE A 93 29.97 -2.74 6.97
CA ILE A 93 31.39 -3.03 7.22
C ILE A 93 32.27 -2.27 6.21
N ASP A 94 31.92 -2.26 4.93
CA ASP A 94 32.67 -1.52 3.89
C ASP A 94 32.61 0.00 4.13
N LEU A 95 31.43 0.53 4.45
CA LEU A 95 31.28 1.95 4.78
C LEU A 95 32.05 2.33 6.05
N THR A 96 31.95 1.54 7.12
CA THR A 96 32.61 1.88 8.39
C THR A 96 34.12 1.69 8.34
N SER A 97 34.63 0.68 7.62
CA SER A 97 36.08 0.46 7.46
C SER A 97 36.76 1.55 6.62
N ARG A 98 36.04 2.15 5.66
CA ARG A 98 36.53 3.28 4.86
C ARG A 98 36.49 4.60 5.61
N LEU A 99 35.66 4.72 6.63
CA LEU A 99 35.66 5.88 7.51
C LEU A 99 36.80 5.70 8.52
N ASN A 100 37.81 6.58 8.48
CA ASN A 100 38.87 6.67 9.50
C ASN A 100 38.29 7.21 10.83
N SER A 101 37.29 6.52 11.36
CA SER A 101 36.52 6.89 12.54
C SER A 101 37.31 6.51 13.77
N SER A 102 38.06 7.46 14.33
CA SER A 102 38.59 7.31 15.67
C SER A 102 37.46 7.58 16.66
N SER A 103 37.06 6.56 17.44
CA SER A 103 36.04 6.71 18.50
C SER A 103 36.43 7.83 19.48
N THR A 104 37.73 8.01 19.71
CA THR A 104 38.30 9.10 20.50
C THR A 104 38.03 10.47 19.88
N ASN A 105 38.25 10.62 18.57
CA ASN A 105 38.00 11.88 17.85
C ASN A 105 36.50 12.21 17.81
N SER A 106 35.65 11.22 17.55
CA SER A 106 34.20 11.39 17.54
C SER A 106 33.68 11.80 18.92
N THR A 107 34.19 11.19 19.98
CA THR A 107 33.80 11.52 21.37
C THR A 107 34.31 12.90 21.77
N GLN A 108 35.53 13.29 21.36
CA GLN A 108 36.05 14.66 21.57
C GLN A 108 35.25 15.70 20.79
N LEU A 109 34.90 15.45 19.53
CA LEU A 109 34.04 16.33 18.74
C LEU A 109 32.69 16.54 19.42
N LEU A 110 32.05 15.47 19.91
CA LEU A 110 30.79 15.57 20.65
C LEU A 110 30.94 16.35 21.96
N LYS A 111 31.97 16.05 22.77
CA LYS A 111 32.22 16.78 24.02
C LYS A 111 32.53 18.26 23.81
N ASN A 112 33.19 18.61 22.70
CA ASN A 112 33.60 19.98 22.41
C ASN A 112 32.46 20.82 21.82
N ASN A 113 31.51 20.20 21.10
CA ASN A 113 30.47 20.91 20.37
C ASN A 113 29.06 20.74 20.95
N VAL A 114 28.86 19.78 21.86
CA VAL A 114 27.56 19.49 22.47
C VAL A 114 27.70 19.58 23.99
N SER A 115 26.83 20.37 24.61
CA SER A 115 26.71 20.42 26.06
C SER A 115 26.36 19.04 26.60
N LYS A 116 26.90 18.69 27.78
CA LYS A 116 26.64 17.40 28.41
C LYS A 116 25.13 17.19 28.54
N CYS A 117 24.61 16.12 27.92
CA CYS A 117 23.21 15.76 28.03
C CYS A 117 22.89 15.50 29.51
N ASN A 118 21.99 16.31 30.05
CA ASN A 118 21.53 16.22 31.44
C ASN A 118 20.11 15.65 31.51
N VAL A 119 19.67 14.99 30.43
CA VAL A 119 18.36 14.36 30.35
C VAL A 119 18.53 12.90 30.72
N ASP A 120 18.02 12.53 31.89
CA ASP A 120 17.94 11.13 32.27
C ASP A 120 16.91 10.44 31.36
N PHE A 121 17.40 9.57 30.50
CA PHE A 121 16.57 8.70 29.68
C PHE A 121 16.64 7.30 30.25
N SER A 122 15.56 6.88 30.89
CA SER A 122 15.41 5.56 31.49
C SER A 122 14.30 4.78 30.81
N PHE A 123 14.50 3.48 30.64
CA PHE A 123 13.42 2.56 30.30
C PHE A 123 12.79 2.03 31.59
N SER A 124 11.47 2.08 31.66
CA SER A 124 10.69 1.42 32.70
C SER A 124 9.82 0.33 32.09
N GLN A 125 9.46 -0.66 32.92
CA GLN A 125 8.49 -1.66 32.53
C GLN A 125 7.12 -1.00 32.34
N VAL A 126 6.49 -1.25 31.19
CA VAL A 126 5.18 -0.69 30.83
C VAL A 126 4.09 -1.63 31.32
N ASP A 127 3.13 -1.10 32.08
CA ASP A 127 1.94 -1.86 32.50
C ASP A 127 0.85 -1.81 31.43
N SER A 128 0.01 -2.84 31.41
CA SER A 128 -1.24 -2.93 30.66
C SER A 128 -2.12 -1.67 30.76
N LEU A 129 -2.12 -1.00 31.91
CA LEU A 129 -2.85 0.25 32.13
C LEU A 129 -2.26 1.43 31.33
N ASP A 130 -0.93 1.50 31.22
CA ASP A 130 -0.25 2.54 30.44
C ASP A 130 -0.52 2.38 28.94
N VAL A 131 -0.52 1.13 28.46
CA VAL A 131 -0.91 0.79 27.09
C VAL A 131 -2.36 1.21 26.80
N LEU A 132 -3.27 0.92 27.73
CA LEU A 132 -4.69 1.28 27.59
C LEU A 132 -4.88 2.81 27.57
N LYS A 133 -4.14 3.54 28.41
CA LYS A 133 -4.15 5.01 28.45
C LYS A 133 -3.63 5.61 27.14
N ALA A 134 -2.53 5.08 26.62
CA ALA A 134 -1.98 5.50 25.32
C ALA A 134 -2.97 5.21 24.19
N PHE A 135 -3.57 4.03 24.17
CA PHE A 135 -4.57 3.65 23.16
C PHE A 135 -5.79 4.57 23.17
N LYS A 136 -6.33 4.91 24.35
CA LYS A 136 -7.45 5.85 24.49
C LYS A 136 -7.10 7.27 24.06
N SER A 137 -5.85 7.68 24.18
CA SER A 137 -5.38 9.01 23.78
C SER A 137 -5.25 9.17 22.26
N LEU A 138 -5.27 8.07 21.51
CA LEU A 138 -5.25 8.11 20.05
C LEU A 138 -6.63 8.58 19.54
N ASN A 139 -6.68 9.80 19.03
CA ASN A 139 -7.87 10.35 18.37
C ASN A 139 -8.11 9.63 17.03
N ILE A 140 -8.85 8.54 17.07
CA ILE A 140 -9.35 7.88 15.86
C ILE A 140 -10.45 8.77 15.28
N LYS A 141 -10.17 9.44 14.16
CA LYS A 141 -11.19 10.18 13.39
C LYS A 141 -12.32 9.22 13.03
N LYS A 142 -13.53 9.48 13.53
CA LYS A 142 -14.75 8.77 13.12
C LYS A 142 -15.12 9.29 11.73
N ASN A 143 -14.91 8.48 10.70
CA ASN A 143 -15.47 8.74 9.38
C ASN A 143 -16.97 8.43 9.47
N GLN A 144 -17.80 9.46 9.36
CA GLN A 144 -19.24 9.37 9.08
C GLN A 144 -19.46 9.11 7.60
#